data_AF-A0A385TW27-F1
#
_entry.id   AF-A0A385TW27-F1
#
_cell.length_a   1.000
_cell.length_b   1.000
_cell.length_c   1.000
_cell.angle_alpha   90.00
_cell.angle_beta   90.00
_cell.angle_gamma   90.00
#
_symmetry.space_group_name_H-M   'P 1'
#
loop_
_entity.id
_entity.type
_entity.pdbx_description
1 polymer ?
#
loop_
_entity_poly.entity_id
_entity_poly.type
_entity_poly.pdbx_seq_one_letter_code
_entity_poly.pdbx_strand_id
1 'polypeptide(L)'
;METYERVENTTKVGIQNRLKDYNSVILDMWDYFESAGFAFHGVIRDWTGVFHNGAYYAVHHFVKDRPDQDCIAPDSGYSWKDIFRSDSAAGALFLFLEKSGFRLRMPEQAAIDALMASTVCDDSDMFRTALYPSINDWSLMSPKHKFQVYGVHKTCALLIEIYSLDIPPYGASKLPLPFPEDRCQPSFDFWDLVPNEPKKRSKRAIEGETLDYLEKVDDELLAVTRAKIKKIYDEHSIIGLLNSGGVDSRLTLQLMIEHAIKNPDPSKRIMVISADTLVENPGVKKIIHDLREALHKAFSWIEYHIVEPREDNTLLVCIIGKGYQAPSVTFKYCVRRLKIEPAREFLEAVFLADGADDTVLVLGSRDNESVQRRRSLSKHFGGDFYGHHPVGNIRTASPVRDWTKQEVVTYLAFNRAPWKGARNTELLAFYGNAAGSECPLGAAVVNDNEAMMQCGKSARMGCYLCTIAQDKSMGNLISTHPEYEKYYQFRRILKAIGQDIRYGGITGFQRIGKSKIGSGIGDLTIDCRTHLLQAMARFDIEWRKSEIITAYQMVLERETVEGFPVTERFRKAIYRLIGVSGPFQRLLGHSVFDPYGTGVDQCSEEDSEAIKRALAKRRTMI
;
A
#
# COMPACT_ATOMS: atom_id res chain seq x y z
N MET A 1 -28.84 7.45 -12.95
CA MET A 1 -27.43 7.67 -12.58
C MET A 1 -27.39 8.84 -11.61
N GLU A 2 -26.86 8.66 -10.41
CA GLU A 2 -26.52 9.80 -9.54
C GLU A 2 -25.43 10.61 -10.24
N THR A 3 -25.69 11.87 -10.56
CA THR A 3 -24.70 12.78 -11.14
C THR A 3 -23.64 13.12 -10.08
N TYR A 4 -22.36 12.92 -10.40
CA TYR A 4 -21.28 13.24 -9.48
C TYR A 4 -21.16 14.75 -9.27
N GLU A 5 -21.12 15.19 -8.01
CA GLU A 5 -20.84 16.59 -7.66
C GLU A 5 -19.32 16.83 -7.68
N ARG A 6 -18.86 17.81 -8.45
CA ARG A 6 -17.45 18.19 -8.48
C ARG A 6 -17.11 19.07 -7.28
N VAL A 7 -16.11 18.68 -6.52
CA VAL A 7 -15.65 19.41 -5.32
C VAL A 7 -14.18 19.77 -5.38
N GLU A 8 -13.81 20.90 -4.78
CA GLU A 8 -12.40 21.25 -4.62
C GLU A 8 -11.78 20.50 -3.45
N ASN A 9 -10.61 19.91 -3.68
CA ASN A 9 -9.87 19.25 -2.62
C ASN A 9 -9.13 20.29 -1.77
N THR A 10 -9.20 20.12 -0.46
CA THR A 10 -8.53 20.97 0.53
C THR A 10 -7.05 20.63 0.69
N THR A 11 -6.63 19.45 0.24
CA THR A 11 -5.22 19.02 0.29
C THR A 11 -4.48 19.53 -0.95
N LYS A 12 -3.52 20.44 -0.74
CA LYS A 12 -2.68 20.98 -1.83
C LYS A 12 -1.30 20.35 -1.80
N VAL A 13 -0.83 19.88 -2.96
CA VAL A 13 0.60 19.57 -3.18
C VAL A 13 1.31 20.88 -3.49
N GLY A 14 2.50 21.07 -2.91
CA GLY A 14 3.34 22.20 -3.26
C GLY A 14 3.73 22.15 -4.73
N ILE A 15 3.48 23.24 -5.44
CA ILE A 15 3.85 23.40 -6.85
C ILE A 15 5.19 24.11 -6.89
N GLN A 16 6.12 23.58 -7.68
CA GLN A 16 7.37 24.26 -8.01
C GLN A 16 7.27 24.91 -9.38
N ASN A 17 8.14 25.87 -9.64
CA ASN A 17 8.23 26.51 -10.95
C ASN A 17 9.26 25.84 -11.88
N ARG A 18 9.99 24.82 -11.44
CA ARG A 18 11.07 24.16 -12.21
C ARG A 18 11.35 22.73 -11.76
N LEU A 19 11.98 21.93 -12.63
CA LEU A 19 12.46 20.57 -12.31
C LEU A 19 13.86 20.62 -11.69
N LYS A 20 14.17 19.64 -10.84
CA LYS A 20 15.52 19.40 -10.35
C LYS A 20 16.21 18.35 -11.22
N ASP A 21 17.54 18.39 -11.23
CA ASP A 21 18.39 17.35 -11.81
C ASP A 21 18.14 17.13 -13.29
N TYR A 22 18.61 18.06 -14.13
CA TYR A 22 18.39 17.98 -15.57
C TYR A 22 19.50 17.26 -16.33
N ASN A 23 19.14 16.91 -17.55
CA ASN A 23 20.08 16.66 -18.64
C ASN A 23 19.70 17.57 -19.83
N SER A 24 20.58 17.66 -20.82
CA SER A 24 20.37 18.53 -22.00
C SER A 24 19.06 18.22 -22.73
N VAL A 25 18.70 16.94 -22.83
CA VAL A 25 17.49 16.49 -23.54
C VAL A 25 16.21 16.99 -22.89
N ILE A 26 16.18 17.12 -21.55
CA ILE A 26 15.03 17.70 -20.85
C ILE A 26 14.95 19.20 -21.14
N LEU A 27 16.08 19.92 -21.18
CA LEU A 27 16.08 21.36 -21.53
C LEU A 27 15.52 21.58 -22.94
N ASP A 28 15.97 20.80 -23.92
CA ASP A 28 15.49 20.87 -25.29
C ASP A 28 13.96 20.63 -25.37
N MET A 29 13.45 19.72 -24.54
CA MET A 29 12.01 19.46 -24.47
C MET A 29 11.22 20.64 -23.87
N TRP A 30 11.78 21.35 -22.89
CA TRP A 30 11.15 22.56 -22.36
C TRP A 30 11.17 23.70 -23.38
N ASP A 31 12.28 23.88 -24.12
CA ASP A 31 12.36 24.80 -25.26
C ASP A 31 11.28 24.50 -26.31
N TYR A 32 11.09 23.22 -26.61
CA TYR A 32 10.03 22.77 -27.51
C TYR A 32 8.65 23.15 -26.96
N PHE A 33 8.34 22.87 -25.69
CA PHE A 33 7.04 23.23 -25.12
C PHE A 33 6.74 24.73 -25.21
N GLU A 34 7.72 25.57 -24.87
CA GLU A 34 7.58 27.03 -24.93
C GLU A 34 7.39 27.52 -26.37
N SER A 35 8.25 27.08 -27.29
CA SER A 35 8.18 27.50 -28.71
C SER A 35 6.96 26.95 -29.45
N ALA A 36 6.44 25.78 -29.06
CA ALA A 36 5.23 25.17 -29.61
C ALA A 36 3.94 25.72 -28.97
N GLY A 37 4.03 26.74 -28.09
CA GLY A 37 2.88 27.45 -27.53
C GLY A 37 2.15 26.71 -26.42
N PHE A 38 2.78 25.76 -25.73
CA PHE A 38 2.18 25.14 -24.55
C PHE A 38 2.19 26.12 -23.37
N ALA A 39 1.10 26.20 -22.62
CA ALA A 39 1.06 26.89 -21.35
C ALA A 39 1.67 26.01 -20.23
N PHE A 40 2.50 26.59 -19.37
CA PHE A 40 3.09 25.88 -18.23
C PHE A 40 2.18 25.99 -16.99
N HIS A 41 1.94 24.87 -16.31
CA HIS A 41 1.05 24.81 -15.14
C HIS A 41 1.76 24.36 -13.85
N GLY A 42 3.08 24.32 -13.85
CA GLY A 42 3.89 24.02 -12.68
C GLY A 42 4.52 22.63 -12.67
N VAL A 43 5.38 22.42 -11.67
CA VAL A 43 6.08 21.17 -11.41
C VAL A 43 5.56 20.52 -10.13
N ILE A 44 5.21 19.24 -10.24
CA ILE A 44 4.69 18.41 -9.15
C ILE A 44 5.79 17.43 -8.72
N ARG A 45 6.06 17.41 -7.40
CA ARG A 45 7.02 16.51 -6.75
C ARG A 45 8.41 16.53 -7.42
N ASP A 46 8.89 17.65 -7.93
CA ASP A 46 10.25 17.83 -8.49
C ASP A 46 10.56 17.07 -9.80
N TRP A 47 9.71 16.14 -10.24
CA TRP A 47 9.94 15.30 -11.43
C TRP A 47 8.79 15.29 -12.45
N THR A 48 7.67 15.97 -12.19
CA THR A 48 6.54 16.03 -13.13
C THR A 48 6.27 17.45 -13.59
N GLY A 49 6.52 17.75 -14.86
CA GLY A 49 6.11 19.03 -15.46
C GLY A 49 4.71 18.93 -16.04
N VAL A 50 3.87 19.94 -15.81
CA VAL A 50 2.51 19.98 -16.37
C VAL A 50 2.39 21.11 -17.38
N PHE A 51 1.87 20.77 -18.55
CA PHE A 51 1.69 21.68 -19.68
C PHE A 51 0.27 21.60 -20.24
N HIS A 52 -0.16 22.61 -20.98
CA HIS A 52 -1.48 22.65 -21.62
C HIS A 52 -1.39 23.17 -23.05
N ASN A 53 -1.99 22.45 -23.99
CA ASN A 53 -2.20 22.87 -25.37
C ASN A 53 -3.35 22.07 -25.98
N GLY A 54 -4.57 22.60 -25.87
CA GLY A 54 -5.83 21.90 -26.20
C GLY A 54 -6.21 20.77 -25.24
N ALA A 55 -5.22 20.16 -24.57
CA ALA A 55 -5.35 19.16 -23.52
C ALA A 55 -4.24 19.37 -22.47
N TYR A 56 -4.39 18.79 -21.28
CA TYR A 56 -3.31 18.78 -20.29
C TYR A 56 -2.35 17.62 -20.54
N TYR A 57 -1.06 17.91 -20.40
CA TYR A 57 0.05 16.98 -20.53
C TYR A 57 0.82 16.94 -19.21
N ALA A 58 0.85 15.79 -18.55
CA ALA A 58 1.76 15.55 -17.42
C ALA A 58 2.97 14.76 -17.93
N VAL A 59 4.15 15.36 -17.82
CA VAL A 59 5.42 14.75 -18.25
C VAL A 59 6.21 14.36 -17.01
N HIS A 60 6.22 13.07 -16.72
CA HIS A 60 6.90 12.46 -15.60
C HIS A 60 8.32 12.06 -16.00
N HIS A 61 9.32 12.47 -15.22
CA HIS A 61 10.72 12.27 -15.53
C HIS A 61 11.36 11.20 -14.63
N PHE A 62 12.10 10.29 -15.25
CA PHE A 62 13.04 9.38 -14.61
C PHE A 62 14.45 9.82 -15.02
N VAL A 63 15.03 10.74 -14.22
CA VAL A 63 16.29 11.40 -14.60
C VAL A 63 17.51 10.70 -14.02
N LYS A 64 17.53 10.50 -12.69
CA LYS A 64 18.61 9.80 -11.98
C LYS A 64 18.36 8.29 -11.88
N ASP A 65 17.16 7.84 -12.22
CA ASP A 65 16.70 6.47 -12.12
C ASP A 65 16.15 5.96 -13.45
N ARG A 66 16.01 4.63 -13.55
CA ARG A 66 15.34 3.99 -14.69
C ARG A 66 13.98 3.46 -14.23
N PRO A 67 12.96 3.52 -15.10
CA PRO A 67 11.65 3.03 -14.74
C PRO A 67 11.72 1.50 -14.60
N ASP A 68 11.25 1.03 -13.45
CA ASP A 68 11.11 -0.39 -13.14
C ASP A 68 10.24 -1.09 -14.19
N GLN A 69 10.87 -1.95 -14.99
CA GLN A 69 10.19 -2.62 -16.10
C GLN A 69 9.07 -3.56 -15.64
N ASP A 70 9.12 -4.06 -14.39
CA ASP A 70 8.04 -4.88 -13.83
C ASP A 70 6.77 -4.07 -13.51
N CYS A 71 6.88 -2.75 -13.50
CA CYS A 71 5.79 -1.83 -13.19
C CYS A 71 5.27 -1.10 -14.44
N ILE A 72 5.85 -1.37 -15.61
CA ILE A 72 5.42 -0.81 -16.89
C ILE A 72 4.66 -1.89 -17.66
N ALA A 73 3.53 -1.50 -18.24
CA ALA A 73 2.76 -2.40 -19.09
C ALA A 73 3.58 -2.91 -20.30
N PRO A 74 3.27 -4.11 -20.81
CA PRO A 74 3.77 -4.53 -22.11
C PRO A 74 3.48 -3.48 -23.19
N ASP A 75 4.42 -3.34 -24.11
CA ASP A 75 4.25 -2.48 -25.27
C ASP A 75 3.22 -3.09 -26.21
N SER A 76 2.30 -2.25 -26.67
CA SER A 76 1.23 -2.62 -27.59
C SER A 76 1.76 -2.98 -28.99
N GLY A 77 2.96 -2.50 -29.35
CA GLY A 77 3.50 -2.60 -30.71
C GLY A 77 2.89 -1.61 -31.70
N TYR A 78 1.94 -0.78 -31.25
CA TYR A 78 1.40 0.33 -32.04
C TYR A 78 2.30 1.55 -31.94
N SER A 79 2.40 2.27 -33.04
CA SER A 79 3.01 3.59 -33.07
C SER A 79 1.99 4.63 -32.62
N TRP A 80 2.45 5.71 -31.99
CA TRP A 80 1.60 6.88 -31.79
C TRP A 80 1.02 7.41 -33.11
N LYS A 81 1.67 7.15 -34.25
CA LYS A 81 1.19 7.51 -35.61
C LYS A 81 -0.08 6.75 -36.01
N ASP A 82 -0.35 5.63 -35.36
CA ASP A 82 -1.60 4.87 -35.55
C ASP A 82 -2.80 5.57 -34.87
N ILE A 83 -2.55 6.56 -33.99
CA ILE A 83 -3.58 7.22 -33.16
C ILE A 83 -3.62 8.73 -33.39
N PHE A 84 -2.46 9.41 -33.41
CA PHE A 84 -2.37 10.86 -33.52
C PHE A 84 -1.89 11.30 -34.90
N ARG A 85 -2.56 12.30 -35.45
CA ARG A 85 -2.05 13.02 -36.62
C ARG A 85 -0.76 13.76 -36.28
N SER A 86 0.20 13.75 -37.19
CA SER A 86 1.50 14.40 -36.99
C SER A 86 1.43 15.92 -36.82
N ASP A 87 0.35 16.57 -37.29
CA ASP A 87 0.11 18.00 -37.16
C ASP A 87 -0.69 18.40 -35.90
N SER A 88 -1.15 17.43 -35.11
CA SER A 88 -1.74 17.70 -33.79
C SER A 88 -0.67 18.07 -32.76
N ALA A 89 -1.04 18.79 -31.69
CA ALA A 89 -0.10 19.16 -30.62
C ALA A 89 0.61 17.92 -30.01
N ALA A 90 -0.14 16.83 -29.77
CA ALA A 90 0.40 15.57 -29.29
C ALA A 90 1.30 14.88 -30.33
N GLY A 91 0.87 14.80 -31.59
CA GLY A 91 1.67 14.19 -32.66
C GLY A 91 2.97 14.94 -32.93
N ALA A 92 2.95 16.27 -32.91
CA ALA A 92 4.13 17.11 -33.05
C ALA A 92 5.12 16.90 -31.89
N LEU A 93 4.62 16.79 -30.65
CA LEU A 93 5.43 16.45 -29.48
C LEU A 93 6.09 15.08 -29.62
N PHE A 94 5.34 14.05 -30.02
CA PHE A 94 5.90 12.71 -30.20
C PHE A 94 6.93 12.67 -31.34
N LEU A 95 6.70 13.40 -32.43
CA LEU A 95 7.66 13.54 -33.51
C LEU A 95 8.96 14.24 -33.05
N PHE A 96 8.84 15.29 -32.24
CA PHE A 96 9.99 15.97 -31.62
C PHE A 96 10.79 15.00 -30.73
N LEU A 97 10.13 14.19 -29.91
CA LEU A 97 10.78 13.22 -29.03
C LEU A 97 11.50 12.13 -29.83
N GLU A 98 10.88 11.58 -30.88
CA GLU A 98 11.55 10.62 -31.78
C GLU A 98 12.81 11.22 -32.41
N LYS A 99 12.72 12.46 -32.92
CA LYS A 99 13.87 13.18 -33.50
C LYS A 99 14.97 13.46 -32.48
N SER A 100 14.60 13.67 -31.22
CA SER A 100 15.51 13.86 -30.09
C SER A 100 16.10 12.54 -29.56
N GLY A 101 15.79 11.41 -30.22
CA GLY A 101 16.38 10.10 -29.93
C GLY A 101 15.60 9.25 -28.93
N PHE A 102 14.39 9.64 -28.52
CA PHE A 102 13.54 8.80 -27.69
C PHE A 102 12.95 7.64 -28.50
N ARG A 103 12.97 6.45 -27.90
CA ARG A 103 12.11 5.34 -28.33
C ARG A 103 10.79 5.42 -27.58
N LEU A 104 9.71 5.70 -28.30
CA LEU A 104 8.37 5.76 -27.74
C LEU A 104 7.73 4.37 -27.72
N ARG A 105 7.08 4.03 -26.60
CA ARG A 105 6.37 2.77 -26.36
C ARG A 105 5.02 3.09 -25.76
N MET A 106 3.99 2.43 -26.26
CA MET A 106 2.63 2.67 -25.80
C MET A 106 2.12 1.45 -25.05
N PRO A 107 1.74 1.57 -23.77
CA PRO A 107 1.09 0.52 -23.01
C PRO A 107 -0.07 -0.13 -23.78
N GLU A 108 -0.18 -1.46 -23.70
CA GLU A 108 -1.26 -2.24 -24.33
C GLU A 108 -2.65 -1.65 -24.07
N GLN A 109 -2.96 -1.29 -22.81
CA GLN A 109 -4.26 -0.73 -22.47
C GLN A 109 -4.47 0.67 -23.04
N ALA A 110 -3.47 1.55 -22.99
CA ALA A 110 -3.56 2.88 -23.58
C ALA A 110 -3.82 2.82 -25.09
N ALA A 111 -3.25 1.82 -25.78
CA ALA A 111 -3.50 1.58 -27.20
C ALA A 111 -4.94 1.07 -27.45
N ILE A 112 -5.41 0.10 -26.65
CA ILE A 112 -6.76 -0.43 -26.75
C ILE A 112 -7.79 0.68 -26.52
N ASP A 113 -7.64 1.45 -25.44
CA ASP A 113 -8.55 2.55 -25.09
C ASP A 113 -8.60 3.59 -26.21
N ALA A 114 -7.44 3.95 -26.78
CA ALA A 114 -7.38 4.89 -27.89
C ALA A 114 -8.01 4.36 -29.19
N LEU A 115 -7.89 3.06 -29.46
CA LEU A 115 -8.48 2.43 -30.64
C LEU A 115 -9.99 2.23 -30.50
N MET A 116 -10.49 1.89 -29.32
CA MET A 116 -11.94 1.79 -29.07
C MET A 116 -12.61 3.16 -29.19
N ALA A 117 -11.96 4.23 -28.75
CA ALA A 117 -12.46 5.60 -28.96
C ALA A 117 -12.57 5.98 -30.45
N SER A 118 -11.86 5.30 -31.36
CA SER A 118 -11.89 5.57 -32.80
C SER A 118 -13.01 4.84 -33.56
N THR A 119 -13.69 3.87 -32.96
CA THR A 119 -14.71 3.05 -33.64
C THR A 119 -16.15 3.49 -33.42
N VAL A 120 -16.43 4.36 -32.44
CA VAL A 120 -17.81 4.77 -32.06
C VAL A 120 -18.37 5.89 -32.95
N CYS A 121 -18.10 5.87 -34.27
CA CYS A 121 -18.59 6.89 -35.21
C CYS A 121 -19.72 6.35 -36.09
N ASP A 122 -20.85 7.06 -36.07
CA ASP A 122 -22.07 6.84 -36.83
C ASP A 122 -21.83 6.84 -38.36
N ASP A 123 -22.36 5.85 -39.07
CA ASP A 123 -22.21 5.58 -40.53
C ASP A 123 -22.87 6.63 -41.46
N SER A 124 -23.27 7.81 -40.95
CA SER A 124 -24.16 8.73 -41.66
C SER A 124 -23.50 9.92 -42.39
N ASP A 125 -22.18 10.09 -42.33
CA ASP A 125 -21.50 11.24 -42.97
C ASP A 125 -20.34 10.83 -43.90
N MET A 126 -20.68 10.20 -45.03
CA MET A 126 -19.73 9.63 -45.99
C MET A 126 -18.97 10.67 -46.83
N PHE A 127 -19.17 11.98 -46.63
CA PHE A 127 -18.57 13.03 -47.48
C PHE A 127 -18.03 14.29 -46.77
N ARG A 128 -17.79 14.24 -45.45
CA ARG A 128 -17.07 15.33 -44.75
C ARG A 128 -15.87 14.84 -43.94
N THR A 129 -14.79 15.57 -44.15
CA THR A 129 -13.51 15.70 -43.45
C THR A 129 -13.55 15.47 -41.93
N ALA A 130 -13.63 14.23 -41.46
CA ALA A 130 -13.33 13.85 -40.08
C ALA A 130 -13.09 12.33 -40.01
N LEU A 131 -11.82 11.89 -40.09
CA LEU A 131 -11.46 10.48 -39.87
C LEU A 131 -11.50 10.07 -38.38
N TYR A 132 -11.97 10.98 -37.53
CA TYR A 132 -12.18 10.83 -36.09
C TYR A 132 -13.38 11.72 -35.73
N PRO A 133 -14.31 11.27 -34.89
CA PRO A 133 -15.44 12.09 -34.52
C PRO A 133 -14.92 13.33 -33.79
N SER A 134 -15.66 14.44 -33.89
CA SER A 134 -15.47 15.52 -32.92
C SER A 134 -15.48 14.92 -31.52
N ILE A 135 -14.59 15.40 -30.64
CA ILE A 135 -14.42 15.12 -29.20
C ILE A 135 -15.72 15.05 -28.35
N ASN A 136 -16.88 15.26 -28.96
CA ASN A 136 -18.13 15.51 -28.31
C ASN A 136 -18.97 14.28 -27.98
N ASP A 137 -18.65 13.06 -28.42
CA ASP A 137 -19.44 11.91 -27.98
C ASP A 137 -18.70 10.59 -27.79
N TRP A 138 -19.08 9.96 -26.67
CA TRP A 138 -18.80 8.62 -26.17
C TRP A 138 -17.43 8.32 -25.52
N SER A 139 -17.49 7.76 -24.30
CA SER A 139 -16.39 7.33 -23.40
C SER A 139 -15.52 8.39 -22.70
N LEU A 140 -15.52 9.64 -23.19
CA LEU A 140 -14.71 10.75 -22.65
C LEU A 140 -15.32 11.59 -21.51
N MET A 141 -16.55 11.32 -21.07
CA MET A 141 -17.11 12.04 -19.89
C MET A 141 -16.50 11.61 -18.55
N SER A 142 -15.63 10.59 -18.56
CA SER A 142 -15.05 10.07 -17.34
C SER A 142 -13.73 10.75 -16.99
N PRO A 143 -13.63 11.40 -15.81
CA PRO A 143 -12.40 12.05 -15.37
C PRO A 143 -11.22 11.09 -15.13
N LYS A 144 -11.41 9.77 -15.17
CA LYS A 144 -10.33 8.82 -14.90
C LYS A 144 -9.51 8.40 -16.13
N HIS A 145 -9.94 8.70 -17.36
CA HIS A 145 -9.20 8.34 -18.57
C HIS A 145 -8.06 9.32 -18.88
N LYS A 146 -6.90 8.76 -19.21
CA LYS A 146 -5.73 9.49 -19.72
C LYS A 146 -4.95 8.59 -20.65
N PHE A 147 -4.44 9.15 -21.73
CA PHE A 147 -3.59 8.42 -22.68
C PHE A 147 -2.15 8.42 -22.19
N GLN A 148 -1.44 7.30 -22.34
CA GLN A 148 -0.09 7.11 -21.78
C GLN A 148 0.91 6.69 -22.84
N VAL A 149 2.09 7.32 -22.83
CA VAL A 149 3.24 6.93 -23.67
C VAL A 149 4.50 6.98 -22.83
N TYR A 150 5.26 5.88 -22.84
CA TYR A 150 6.60 5.85 -22.26
C TYR A 150 7.63 6.21 -23.33
N GLY A 151 8.54 7.13 -23.00
CA GLY A 151 9.70 7.45 -23.83
C GLY A 151 10.98 7.00 -23.15
N VAL A 152 11.83 6.26 -23.85
CA VAL A 152 13.15 5.85 -23.34
C VAL A 152 14.25 6.47 -24.19
N HIS A 153 15.13 7.23 -23.56
CA HIS A 153 16.34 7.80 -24.14
C HIS A 153 17.59 7.19 -23.49
N LYS A 154 18.78 7.42 -24.08
CA LYS A 154 20.05 6.93 -23.53
C LYS A 154 20.37 7.51 -22.14
N THR A 155 19.89 8.72 -21.86
CA THR A 155 20.23 9.50 -20.65
C THR A 155 19.06 9.69 -19.68
N CYS A 156 17.83 9.37 -20.07
CA CYS A 156 16.64 9.47 -19.21
C CYS A 156 15.47 8.66 -19.77
N ALA A 157 14.41 8.54 -18.98
CA ALA A 157 13.12 8.05 -19.46
C ALA A 157 11.98 8.96 -19.00
N LEU A 158 10.86 8.89 -19.71
CA LEU A 158 9.68 9.73 -19.50
C LEU A 158 8.43 8.85 -19.50
N LEU A 159 7.43 9.26 -18.73
CA LEU A 159 6.03 8.90 -18.97
C LEU A 159 5.28 10.19 -19.32
N ILE A 160 4.59 10.19 -20.46
CA ILE A 160 3.72 11.28 -20.89
C ILE A 160 2.28 10.82 -20.71
N GLU A 161 1.53 11.60 -19.94
CA GLU A 161 0.10 11.40 -19.75
C GLU A 161 -0.66 12.56 -20.39
N ILE A 162 -1.60 12.24 -21.27
CA ILE A 162 -2.48 13.22 -21.92
C ILE A 162 -3.88 13.06 -21.32
N TYR A 163 -4.37 14.12 -20.69
CA TYR A 163 -5.68 14.17 -20.06
C TYR A 163 -6.70 14.72 -21.07
N SER A 164 -7.64 13.88 -21.46
CA SER A 164 -8.64 14.23 -22.49
C SER A 164 -9.71 15.20 -21.98
N LEU A 165 -9.97 15.22 -20.67
CA LEU A 165 -10.75 16.28 -20.05
C LEU A 165 -9.87 17.50 -19.82
N ASP A 166 -10.40 18.69 -20.09
CA ASP A 166 -9.75 19.97 -19.80
C ASP A 166 -9.78 20.30 -18.29
N ILE A 167 -9.23 19.39 -17.50
CA ILE A 167 -9.13 19.50 -16.07
C ILE A 167 -7.67 19.30 -15.70
N PRO A 168 -7.04 20.26 -15.00
CA PRO A 168 -5.64 20.16 -14.64
C PRO A 168 -5.41 18.91 -13.78
N PRO A 169 -4.32 18.15 -14.04
CA PRO A 169 -3.96 17.02 -13.21
C PRO A 169 -3.72 17.47 -11.76
N TYR A 170 -3.93 16.57 -10.80
CA TYR A 170 -3.80 16.91 -9.39
C TYR A 170 -2.43 17.52 -9.05
N GLY A 171 -2.45 18.70 -8.44
CA GLY A 171 -1.25 19.43 -8.07
C GLY A 171 -0.78 20.43 -9.14
N ALA A 172 -1.45 20.55 -10.28
CA ALA A 172 -1.16 21.59 -11.26
C ALA A 172 -1.87 22.91 -10.90
N SER A 173 -1.27 24.03 -11.31
CA SER A 173 -1.86 25.35 -11.17
C SER A 173 -3.07 25.48 -12.09
N LYS A 174 -4.15 26.10 -11.60
CA LYS A 174 -5.33 26.39 -12.43
C LYS A 174 -5.05 27.46 -13.49
N LEU A 175 -4.18 28.40 -13.18
CA LEU A 175 -3.77 29.46 -14.10
C LEU A 175 -2.37 29.13 -14.64
N PRO A 176 -2.11 29.43 -15.92
CA PRO A 176 -0.77 29.35 -16.49
C PRO A 176 0.24 30.14 -15.65
N LEU A 177 1.41 29.55 -15.47
CA LEU A 177 2.58 30.17 -14.87
C LEU A 177 3.54 30.58 -16.00
N PRO A 178 4.34 31.64 -15.82
CA PRO A 178 5.41 31.94 -16.75
C PRO A 178 6.39 30.78 -16.80
N PHE A 179 6.96 30.51 -17.98
CA PHE A 179 8.08 29.59 -18.07
C PHE A 179 9.23 30.13 -17.20
N PRO A 180 9.85 29.28 -16.37
CA PRO A 180 11.03 29.68 -15.61
C PRO A 180 12.17 30.09 -16.54
N GLU A 181 12.87 31.20 -16.28
CA GLU A 181 14.11 31.53 -17.01
C GLU A 181 15.19 30.47 -16.76
N ASP A 182 15.32 30.02 -15.50
CA ASP A 182 16.14 28.90 -15.09
C ASP A 182 15.33 27.59 -15.10
N ARG A 183 15.07 27.04 -16.30
CA ARG A 183 14.15 25.89 -16.49
C ARG A 183 14.48 24.67 -15.66
N CYS A 184 15.77 24.43 -15.42
CA CYS A 184 16.24 23.38 -14.53
C CYS A 184 17.55 23.78 -13.85
N GLN A 185 17.76 23.31 -12.63
CA GLN A 185 19.05 23.48 -11.93
C GLN A 185 19.63 22.13 -11.51
N PRO A 186 20.97 21.97 -11.50
CA PRO A 186 21.58 20.77 -10.95
C PRO A 186 21.29 20.79 -9.44
N SER A 187 20.96 19.66 -8.82
CA SER A 187 21.06 19.59 -7.37
C SER A 187 22.55 19.63 -7.02
N PHE A 188 23.13 20.81 -6.87
CA PHE A 188 24.29 20.95 -6.02
C PHE A 188 23.78 20.87 -4.59
N ASP A 189 23.49 19.65 -4.14
CA ASP A 189 23.48 19.38 -2.72
C ASP A 189 24.93 19.60 -2.28
N PHE A 190 25.28 20.84 -1.95
CA PHE A 190 26.59 21.19 -1.38
C PHE A 190 26.89 20.37 -0.11
N TRP A 191 25.87 19.71 0.44
CA TRP A 191 25.92 18.75 1.54
C TRP A 191 26.36 17.33 1.15
N ASP A 192 26.46 17.00 -0.14
CA ASP A 192 26.93 15.68 -0.61
C ASP A 192 28.41 15.68 -1.06
N LEU A 193 29.00 16.86 -1.33
CA LEU A 193 30.44 17.03 -1.64
C LEU A 193 31.27 17.54 -0.46
N VAL A 194 30.64 18.08 0.58
CA VAL A 194 31.24 18.03 1.91
C VAL A 194 31.16 16.56 2.29
N PRO A 195 32.27 15.84 2.58
CA PRO A 195 32.14 14.55 3.25
C PRO A 195 31.27 14.87 4.46
N ASN A 196 30.03 14.37 4.49
CA ASN A 196 29.08 14.72 5.53
C ASN A 196 29.84 14.57 6.84
N GLU A 197 30.30 15.68 7.45
CA GLU A 197 30.56 15.68 8.86
C GLU A 197 29.19 15.28 9.37
N PRO A 198 29.07 14.04 9.92
CA PRO A 198 27.78 13.45 10.18
C PRO A 198 27.03 14.51 10.94
N LYS A 199 25.96 15.07 10.33
CA LYS A 199 25.24 16.23 10.89
C LYS A 199 25.21 15.95 12.37
N LYS A 200 25.85 16.79 13.19
CA LYS A 200 25.65 16.79 14.63
C LYS A 200 24.19 17.23 14.80
N ARG A 201 23.24 16.35 14.44
CA ARG A 201 22.10 16.05 15.27
C ARG A 201 22.73 16.01 16.64
N SER A 202 22.40 17.00 17.46
CA SER A 202 22.62 16.88 18.89
C SER A 202 22.12 15.48 19.21
N LYS A 203 23.05 14.54 19.35
CA LYS A 203 22.80 13.26 19.95
C LYS A 203 22.46 13.67 21.36
N ARG A 204 21.19 13.95 21.59
CA ARG A 204 20.63 13.50 22.84
C ARG A 204 20.62 11.98 22.68
N ALA A 205 21.79 11.39 22.94
CA ALA A 205 21.79 10.11 23.58
C ALA A 205 20.83 10.31 24.74
N ILE A 206 19.73 9.58 24.72
CA ILE A 206 19.16 9.23 26.01
C ILE A 206 20.33 8.46 26.63
N GLU A 207 21.01 9.07 27.60
CA GLU A 207 22.04 8.39 28.37
C GLU A 207 21.42 7.07 28.84
N GLY A 208 22.03 5.94 28.47
CA GLY A 208 21.82 4.70 29.21
C GLY A 208 21.50 3.41 28.46
N GLU A 209 21.34 3.36 27.13
CA GLU A 209 21.13 2.05 26.45
C GLU A 209 22.32 1.68 25.56
N THR A 210 23.19 0.81 26.10
CA THR A 210 24.24 0.10 25.37
C THR A 210 23.62 -1.05 24.55
N LEU A 211 24.22 -1.40 23.40
CA LEU A 211 23.84 -2.58 22.60
C LEU A 211 24.13 -3.93 23.29
N ASP A 212 24.72 -3.89 24.48
CA ASP A 212 25.04 -5.05 25.29
C ASP A 212 23.77 -5.67 25.88
N TYR A 213 23.75 -6.98 26.11
CA TYR A 213 22.64 -7.63 26.80
C TYR A 213 22.75 -7.39 28.31
N LEU A 214 21.61 -7.20 28.99
CA LEU A 214 21.61 -7.26 30.46
C LEU A 214 21.85 -8.71 30.88
N GLU A 215 22.70 -8.92 31.88
CA GLU A 215 22.87 -10.23 32.52
C GLU A 215 21.57 -10.71 33.18
N LYS A 216 20.79 -9.77 33.71
CA LYS A 216 19.50 -10.01 34.37
C LYS A 216 18.62 -8.75 34.30
N VAL A 217 17.31 -8.94 34.29
CA VAL A 217 16.35 -7.84 34.50
C VAL A 217 16.35 -7.44 35.97
N ASP A 218 16.26 -6.14 36.24
CA ASP A 218 16.17 -5.61 37.60
C ASP A 218 15.01 -6.25 38.40
N ASP A 219 15.34 -6.70 39.61
CA ASP A 219 14.40 -7.35 40.52
C ASP A 219 13.32 -6.39 41.00
N GLU A 220 13.63 -5.10 41.16
CA GLU A 220 12.65 -4.08 41.55
C GLU A 220 11.62 -3.86 40.44
N LEU A 221 12.07 -3.67 39.20
CA LEU A 221 11.19 -3.59 38.02
C LEU A 221 10.28 -4.83 37.90
N LEU A 222 10.83 -6.03 38.11
CA LEU A 222 10.05 -7.27 38.10
C LEU A 222 9.02 -7.31 39.23
N ALA A 223 9.38 -6.90 40.45
CA ALA A 223 8.47 -6.87 41.59
C ALA A 223 7.31 -5.89 41.36
N VAL A 224 7.61 -4.68 40.89
CA VAL A 224 6.61 -3.66 40.52
C VAL A 224 5.69 -4.19 39.42
N THR A 225 6.25 -4.81 38.38
CA THR A 225 5.47 -5.38 37.29
C THR A 225 4.58 -6.53 37.78
N ARG A 226 5.09 -7.43 38.62
CA ARG A 226 4.30 -8.52 39.21
C ARG A 226 3.17 -7.99 40.11
N ALA A 227 3.38 -6.87 40.80
CA ALA A 227 2.32 -6.21 41.57
C ALA A 227 1.21 -5.64 40.65
N LYS A 228 1.58 -5.02 39.52
CA LYS A 228 0.63 -4.56 38.49
C LYS A 228 -0.16 -5.74 37.90
N ILE A 229 0.52 -6.84 37.57
CA ILE A 229 -0.09 -8.09 37.08
C ILE A 229 -1.08 -8.67 38.08
N LYS A 230 -0.69 -8.75 39.37
CA LYS A 230 -1.57 -9.21 40.44
C LYS A 230 -2.82 -8.33 40.54
N LYS A 231 -2.65 -7.00 40.53
CA LYS A 231 -3.75 -6.05 40.59
C LYS A 231 -4.75 -6.26 39.44
N ILE A 232 -4.25 -6.42 38.20
CA ILE A 232 -5.08 -6.75 37.03
C ILE A 232 -5.84 -8.06 37.23
N TYR A 233 -5.15 -9.10 37.72
CA TYR A 233 -5.73 -10.42 37.92
C TYR A 233 -6.83 -10.41 38.99
N ASP A 234 -6.61 -9.72 40.11
CA ASP A 234 -7.56 -9.65 41.22
C ASP A 234 -8.79 -8.82 40.86
N GLU A 235 -8.58 -7.66 40.24
CA GLU A 235 -9.64 -6.66 39.97
C GLU A 235 -10.61 -7.05 38.85
N HIS A 236 -10.29 -8.06 38.03
CA HIS A 236 -11.06 -8.38 36.82
C HIS A 236 -11.38 -9.86 36.66
N SER A 237 -12.63 -10.19 36.37
CA SER A 237 -13.09 -11.55 36.04
C SER A 237 -12.82 -11.94 34.58
N ILE A 238 -12.88 -10.99 33.65
CA ILE A 238 -12.59 -11.23 32.22
C ILE A 238 -11.30 -10.52 31.82
N ILE A 239 -10.29 -11.29 31.40
CA ILE A 239 -8.96 -10.79 31.08
C ILE A 239 -8.62 -11.14 29.62
N GLY A 240 -8.62 -10.12 28.75
CA GLY A 240 -8.19 -10.23 27.36
C GLY A 240 -6.73 -9.83 27.18
N LEU A 241 -5.85 -10.80 26.92
CA LEU A 241 -4.43 -10.59 26.63
C LEU A 241 -4.23 -10.32 25.13
N LEU A 242 -3.91 -9.08 24.76
CA LEU A 242 -3.70 -8.70 23.36
C LEU A 242 -2.29 -9.10 22.89
N ASN A 243 -2.23 -10.06 21.97
CA ASN A 243 -0.99 -10.60 21.44
C ASN A 243 -0.81 -10.26 19.95
N SER A 244 0.32 -9.64 19.63
CA SER A 244 0.65 -9.25 18.24
C SER A 244 1.62 -10.20 17.54
N GLY A 245 2.11 -11.23 18.24
CA GLY A 245 3.24 -12.04 17.79
C GLY A 245 4.61 -11.37 18.00
N GLY A 246 4.66 -10.18 18.63
CA GLY A 246 5.88 -9.49 19.03
C GLY A 246 6.42 -9.92 20.39
N VAL A 247 7.67 -9.54 20.68
CA VAL A 247 8.34 -9.82 21.96
C VAL A 247 7.65 -9.13 23.14
N ASP A 248 7.17 -7.91 22.95
CA ASP A 248 6.57 -7.10 24.02
C ASP A 248 5.22 -7.69 24.49
N SER A 249 4.39 -8.12 23.54
CA SER A 249 3.15 -8.83 23.86
C SER A 249 3.40 -10.26 24.37
N ARG A 250 4.48 -10.93 23.92
CA ARG A 250 4.90 -12.23 24.45
C ARG A 250 5.27 -12.16 25.93
N LEU A 251 6.06 -11.16 26.32
CA LEU A 251 6.43 -10.93 27.72
C LEU A 251 5.20 -10.75 28.59
N THR A 252 4.30 -9.86 28.18
CA THR A 252 3.07 -9.53 28.92
C THR A 252 2.20 -10.78 29.11
N LEU A 253 2.01 -11.55 28.03
CA LEU A 253 1.28 -12.82 28.06
C LEU A 253 1.94 -13.84 29.00
N GLN A 254 3.26 -13.99 28.93
CA GLN A 254 3.99 -14.92 29.79
C GLN A 254 3.83 -14.56 31.27
N LEU A 255 4.01 -13.29 31.64
CA LEU A 255 3.88 -12.83 33.02
C LEU A 255 2.47 -13.05 33.60
N MET A 256 1.43 -12.77 32.80
CA MET A 256 0.04 -13.00 33.20
C MET A 256 -0.25 -14.49 33.41
N ILE A 257 0.18 -15.36 32.48
CA ILE A 257 -0.04 -16.81 32.58
C ILE A 257 0.75 -17.41 33.75
N GLU A 258 2.00 -17.00 33.96
CA GLU A 258 2.79 -17.42 35.13
C GLU A 258 2.09 -17.06 36.45
N HIS A 259 1.45 -15.89 36.53
CA HIS A 259 0.68 -15.48 37.69
C HIS A 259 -0.58 -16.33 37.89
N ALA A 260 -1.34 -16.55 36.81
CA ALA A 260 -2.57 -17.37 36.84
C ALA A 260 -2.29 -18.84 37.22
N ILE A 261 -1.16 -19.40 36.78
CA ILE A 261 -0.74 -20.77 37.17
C ILE A 261 -0.45 -20.84 38.67
N LYS A 262 0.18 -19.80 39.24
CA LYS A 262 0.51 -19.75 40.67
C LYS A 262 -0.71 -19.47 41.55
N ASN A 263 -1.72 -18.80 41.01
CA ASN A 263 -2.92 -18.39 41.73
C ASN A 263 -4.17 -18.80 40.93
N PRO A 264 -4.45 -20.10 40.78
CA PRO A 264 -5.55 -20.57 39.95
C PRO A 264 -6.89 -20.15 40.55
N ASP A 265 -7.70 -19.45 39.75
CA ASP A 265 -9.06 -19.04 40.09
C ASP A 265 -10.01 -19.40 38.94
N PRO A 266 -10.91 -20.41 39.12
CA PRO A 266 -11.85 -20.84 38.09
C PRO A 266 -12.91 -19.79 37.71
N SER A 267 -13.09 -18.74 38.51
CA SER A 267 -14.00 -17.63 38.16
C SER A 267 -13.40 -16.70 37.10
N LYS A 268 -12.08 -16.78 36.87
CA LYS A 268 -11.38 -15.95 35.90
C LYS A 268 -11.49 -16.56 34.51
N ARG A 269 -11.93 -15.75 33.55
CA ARG A 269 -11.92 -16.08 32.14
C ARG A 269 -10.76 -15.37 31.45
N ILE A 270 -9.80 -16.15 30.97
CA ILE A 270 -8.58 -15.63 30.33
C ILE A 270 -8.62 -15.93 28.85
N MET A 271 -8.63 -14.85 28.06
CA MET A 271 -8.63 -14.91 26.60
C MET A 271 -7.32 -14.35 26.07
N VAL A 272 -6.70 -15.03 25.11
CA VAL A 272 -5.62 -14.48 24.29
C VAL A 272 -6.21 -14.06 22.96
N ILE A 273 -6.06 -12.80 22.59
CA ILE A 273 -6.62 -12.23 21.37
C ILE A 273 -5.48 -11.78 20.47
N SER A 274 -5.37 -12.38 19.29
CA SER A 274 -4.43 -11.96 18.25
C SER A 274 -5.18 -11.53 17.00
N ALA A 275 -4.59 -10.64 16.20
CA ALA A 275 -5.16 -10.24 14.92
C ALA A 275 -4.33 -10.81 13.77
N ASP A 276 -4.93 -11.62 12.90
CA ASP A 276 -4.35 -11.97 11.61
C ASP A 276 -4.84 -10.96 10.57
N THR A 277 -3.94 -10.10 10.10
CA THR A 277 -4.29 -9.12 9.06
C THR A 277 -4.38 -9.72 7.67
N LEU A 278 -4.11 -11.03 7.53
CA LEU A 278 -4.08 -11.83 6.29
C LEU A 278 -2.99 -11.44 5.30
N VAL A 279 -2.24 -10.41 5.67
CA VAL A 279 -1.07 -9.93 4.95
C VAL A 279 0.14 -9.88 5.88
N GLU A 280 0.07 -10.50 7.06
CA GLU A 280 1.20 -10.58 8.00
C GLU A 280 2.42 -11.24 7.38
N ASN A 281 3.61 -10.91 7.87
CA ASN A 281 4.81 -11.67 7.53
C ASN A 281 4.56 -13.17 7.81
N PRO A 282 4.85 -14.10 6.88
CA PRO A 282 4.55 -15.52 7.07
C PRO A 282 5.15 -16.10 8.36
N GLY A 283 6.34 -15.65 8.76
CA GLY A 283 6.97 -16.07 10.01
C GLY A 283 6.24 -15.54 11.25
N VAL A 284 5.74 -14.30 11.22
CA VAL A 284 4.90 -13.74 12.30
C VAL A 284 3.57 -14.49 12.40
N LYS A 285 2.93 -14.78 11.26
CA LYS A 285 1.73 -15.62 11.21
C LYS A 285 2.00 -16.98 11.84
N LYS A 286 3.10 -17.63 11.46
CA LYS A 286 3.52 -18.91 12.06
C LYS A 286 3.73 -18.79 13.58
N ILE A 287 4.38 -17.75 14.07
CA ILE A 287 4.58 -17.49 15.51
C ILE A 287 3.25 -17.39 16.28
N ILE A 288 2.25 -16.72 15.69
CA ILE A 288 0.91 -16.58 16.29
C ILE A 288 0.21 -17.94 16.36
N HIS A 289 0.20 -18.70 15.25
CA HIS A 289 -0.44 -20.02 15.21
C HIS A 289 0.28 -21.04 16.10
N ASP A 290 1.61 -21.09 16.10
CA ASP A 290 2.38 -21.99 16.97
C ASP A 290 2.10 -21.70 18.45
N LEU A 291 1.94 -20.42 18.83
CA LEU A 291 1.57 -20.05 20.19
C LEU A 291 0.16 -20.51 20.54
N ARG A 292 -0.81 -20.34 19.62
CA ARG A 292 -2.18 -20.83 19.81
C ARG A 292 -2.18 -22.33 20.12
N GLU A 293 -1.48 -23.12 19.31
CA GLU A 293 -1.39 -24.57 19.50
C GLU A 293 -0.67 -24.95 20.79
N ALA A 294 0.39 -24.21 21.16
CA ALA A 294 1.11 -24.43 22.41
C ALA A 294 0.25 -24.15 23.64
N LEU A 295 -0.51 -23.05 23.65
CA LEU A 295 -1.39 -22.70 24.76
C LEU A 295 -2.59 -23.64 24.85
N HIS A 296 -3.21 -23.99 23.72
CA HIS A 296 -4.33 -24.93 23.69
C HIS A 296 -3.96 -26.30 24.26
N LYS A 297 -2.74 -26.79 23.99
CA LYS A 297 -2.23 -28.05 24.54
C LYS A 297 -1.84 -27.96 26.01
N ALA A 298 -1.37 -26.80 26.46
CA ALA A 298 -0.86 -26.62 27.82
C ALA A 298 -1.96 -26.25 28.83
N PHE A 299 -2.97 -25.51 28.40
CA PHE A 299 -3.95 -24.87 29.29
C PHE A 299 -5.36 -24.95 28.71
N SER A 300 -6.19 -25.83 29.26
CA SER A 300 -7.59 -25.97 28.86
C SER A 300 -8.48 -24.79 29.25
N TRP A 301 -8.02 -23.96 30.19
CA TRP A 301 -8.72 -22.77 30.70
C TRP A 301 -8.37 -21.48 29.95
N ILE A 302 -7.47 -21.52 28.96
CA ILE A 302 -7.16 -20.38 28.11
C ILE A 302 -7.93 -20.48 26.80
N GLU A 303 -8.71 -19.46 26.51
CA GLU A 303 -9.33 -19.29 25.19
C GLU A 303 -8.38 -18.52 24.27
N TYR A 304 -8.11 -19.04 23.07
CA TYR A 304 -7.28 -18.33 22.08
C TYR A 304 -8.09 -17.96 20.85
N HIS A 305 -8.26 -16.66 20.63
CA HIS A 305 -9.02 -16.08 19.54
C HIS A 305 -8.07 -15.38 18.55
N ILE A 306 -8.19 -15.75 17.27
CA ILE A 306 -7.54 -15.04 16.17
C ILE A 306 -8.64 -14.29 15.43
N VAL A 307 -8.61 -12.96 15.48
CA VAL A 307 -9.57 -12.12 14.77
C VAL A 307 -9.04 -11.76 13.40
N GLU A 308 -9.92 -11.72 12.41
CA GLU A 308 -9.61 -11.42 11.02
C GLU A 308 -10.50 -10.28 10.49
N PRO A 309 -10.00 -9.43 9.58
CA PRO A 309 -10.83 -8.43 8.95
C PRO A 309 -11.92 -9.06 8.08
N ARG A 310 -13.09 -8.43 8.10
CA ARG A 310 -14.14 -8.64 7.09
C ARG A 310 -13.55 -8.57 5.69
N GLU A 311 -14.03 -9.42 4.79
CA GLU A 311 -13.44 -9.57 3.46
C GLU A 311 -13.31 -8.24 2.70
N ASP A 312 -14.34 -7.40 2.75
CA ASP A 312 -14.37 -6.10 2.10
C ASP A 312 -13.36 -5.09 2.72
N ASN A 313 -12.86 -5.36 3.92
CA ASN A 313 -11.86 -4.56 4.62
C ASN A 313 -10.42 -5.05 4.46
N THR A 314 -10.23 -6.24 3.86
CA THR A 314 -8.90 -6.80 3.64
C THR A 314 -8.08 -5.93 2.69
N LEU A 315 -6.76 -5.97 2.82
CA LEU A 315 -5.88 -5.03 2.12
C LEU A 315 -5.96 -5.19 0.60
N LEU A 316 -5.90 -6.42 0.10
CA LEU A 316 -5.96 -6.73 -1.33
C LEU A 316 -7.33 -6.42 -1.93
N VAL A 317 -8.44 -6.68 -1.21
CA VAL A 317 -9.78 -6.27 -1.67
C VAL A 317 -9.93 -4.76 -1.71
N CYS A 318 -9.35 -4.02 -0.74
CA CYS A 318 -9.33 -2.56 -0.80
C CYS A 318 -8.57 -2.05 -2.02
N ILE A 319 -7.42 -2.65 -2.36
CA ILE A 319 -6.57 -2.20 -3.47
C ILE A 319 -7.19 -2.60 -4.83
N ILE A 320 -7.60 -3.84 -5.00
CA ILE A 320 -8.11 -4.36 -6.28
C ILE A 320 -9.61 -4.05 -6.45
N GLY A 321 -10.44 -4.38 -5.46
CA GLY A 321 -11.89 -4.13 -5.50
C GLY A 321 -12.22 -2.65 -5.36
N LYS A 322 -11.80 -2.03 -4.25
CA LYS A 322 -12.08 -0.62 -3.95
C LYS A 322 -11.10 0.37 -4.61
N GLY A 323 -10.15 -0.08 -5.42
CA GLY A 323 -9.20 0.79 -6.12
C GLY A 323 -8.30 1.64 -5.23
N TYR A 324 -8.19 1.34 -3.93
CA TYR A 324 -7.41 2.17 -3.01
C TYR A 324 -5.93 2.17 -3.39
N GLN A 325 -5.30 3.33 -3.23
CA GLN A 325 -3.85 3.44 -3.29
C GLN A 325 -3.18 2.60 -2.20
N ALA A 326 -1.96 2.14 -2.46
CA ALA A 326 -1.20 1.43 -1.44
C ALA A 326 -0.95 2.34 -0.21
N PRO A 327 -1.09 1.84 1.04
CA PRO A 327 -1.02 2.67 2.24
C PRO A 327 0.25 3.53 2.32
N SER A 328 0.11 4.82 2.57
CA SER A 328 1.25 5.75 2.64
C SER A 328 1.37 6.39 4.02
N VAL A 329 2.39 7.23 4.26
CA VAL A 329 2.55 7.93 5.54
C VAL A 329 1.34 8.83 5.83
N THR A 330 0.76 9.44 4.80
CA THR A 330 -0.40 10.35 4.90
C THR A 330 -1.74 9.64 4.73
N PHE A 331 -1.75 8.48 4.07
CA PHE A 331 -2.96 7.69 3.80
C PHE A 331 -2.88 6.30 4.44
N LYS A 332 -3.03 6.24 5.77
CA LYS A 332 -2.97 5.00 6.58
C LYS A 332 -4.36 4.48 6.92
N TYR A 333 -4.96 3.69 6.04
CA TYR A 333 -6.27 3.07 6.30
C TYR A 333 -6.16 1.64 6.85
N CYS A 334 -5.01 0.97 6.66
CA CYS A 334 -4.84 -0.44 6.99
C CYS A 334 -4.91 -0.74 8.50
N VAL A 335 -4.35 0.11 9.37
CA VAL A 335 -4.33 -0.15 10.82
C VAL A 335 -5.75 -0.27 11.38
N ARG A 336 -6.62 0.69 11.06
CA ARG A 336 -8.00 0.67 11.53
C ARG A 336 -8.74 -0.57 11.02
N ARG A 337 -8.73 -0.81 9.70
CA ARG A 337 -9.49 -1.89 9.05
C ARG A 337 -9.01 -3.29 9.40
N LEU A 338 -7.69 -3.48 9.47
CA LEU A 338 -7.09 -4.81 9.61
C LEU A 338 -6.82 -5.21 11.06
N LYS A 339 -6.62 -4.24 11.97
CA LYS A 339 -6.27 -4.52 13.37
C LYS A 339 -7.33 -4.04 14.38
N ILE A 340 -7.84 -2.82 14.22
CA ILE A 340 -8.75 -2.21 15.22
C ILE A 340 -10.18 -2.72 15.07
N GLU A 341 -10.76 -2.65 13.86
CA GLU A 341 -12.15 -3.06 13.64
C GLU A 341 -12.41 -4.54 13.93
N PRO A 342 -11.54 -5.50 13.55
CA PRO A 342 -11.78 -6.92 13.84
C PRO A 342 -11.75 -7.22 15.33
N ALA A 343 -10.82 -6.59 16.06
CA ALA A 343 -10.77 -6.69 17.51
C ALA A 343 -12.00 -6.04 18.16
N ARG A 344 -12.45 -4.87 17.65
CA ARG A 344 -13.67 -4.20 18.13
C ARG A 344 -14.91 -5.08 17.93
N GLU A 345 -15.11 -5.63 16.74
CA GLU A 345 -16.25 -6.50 16.41
C GLU A 345 -16.26 -7.76 17.29
N PHE A 346 -15.08 -8.37 17.50
CA PHE A 346 -14.95 -9.50 18.42
C PHE A 346 -15.32 -9.12 19.86
N LEU A 347 -14.79 -8.01 20.37
CA LEU A 347 -15.08 -7.53 21.72
C LEU A 347 -16.57 -7.23 21.90
N GLU A 348 -17.21 -6.60 20.92
CA GLU A 348 -18.66 -6.36 20.92
C GLU A 348 -19.47 -7.66 20.99
N ALA A 349 -19.05 -8.69 20.25
CA ALA A 349 -19.69 -10.00 20.32
C ALA A 349 -19.53 -10.66 21.72
N VAL A 350 -18.36 -10.53 22.34
CA VAL A 350 -18.12 -11.00 23.71
C VAL A 350 -18.99 -10.24 24.71
N PHE A 351 -19.12 -8.90 24.60
CA PHE A 351 -20.00 -8.15 25.51
C PHE A 351 -21.46 -8.51 25.39
N LEU A 352 -21.93 -8.80 24.18
CA LEU A 352 -23.31 -9.24 23.96
C LEU A 352 -23.59 -10.59 24.63
N ALA A 353 -22.58 -11.47 24.72
CA ALA A 353 -22.72 -12.78 25.34
C ALA A 353 -22.56 -12.74 26.87
N ASP A 354 -21.57 -12.00 27.38
CA ASP A 354 -21.06 -12.17 28.74
C ASP A 354 -21.18 -10.90 29.62
N GLY A 355 -21.61 -9.78 29.03
CA GLY A 355 -21.59 -8.47 29.69
C GLY A 355 -20.22 -7.77 29.58
N ALA A 356 -20.21 -6.44 29.74
CA ALA A 356 -19.00 -5.63 29.65
C ALA A 356 -18.39 -5.26 31.01
N ASP A 357 -19.16 -5.47 32.08
CA ASP A 357 -18.72 -5.14 33.42
C ASP A 357 -17.57 -6.08 33.82
N ASP A 358 -16.56 -5.52 34.48
CA ASP A 358 -15.42 -6.27 34.99
C ASP A 358 -14.47 -6.91 33.96
N THR A 359 -14.39 -6.33 32.76
CA THR A 359 -13.44 -6.72 31.70
C THR A 359 -12.21 -5.83 31.62
N VAL A 360 -11.03 -6.43 31.40
CA VAL A 360 -9.78 -5.73 31.11
C VAL A 360 -9.07 -6.27 29.86
N LEU A 361 -8.56 -5.36 29.03
CA LEU A 361 -7.68 -5.67 27.91
C LEU A 361 -6.24 -5.31 28.25
N VAL A 362 -5.38 -6.32 28.32
CA VAL A 362 -3.97 -6.17 28.68
C VAL A 362 -3.13 -6.04 27.40
N LEU A 363 -2.36 -4.97 27.32
CA LEU A 363 -1.53 -4.56 26.20
C LEU A 363 -0.05 -4.68 26.57
N GLY A 364 0.78 -5.07 25.61
CA GLY A 364 2.25 -5.04 25.74
C GLY A 364 2.86 -3.75 25.22
N SER A 365 2.30 -2.58 25.55
CA SER A 365 2.79 -1.28 25.04
C SER A 365 3.80 -0.64 25.97
N ARG A 366 4.86 -0.03 25.43
CA ARG A 366 5.93 0.63 26.21
C ARG A 366 6.10 2.11 25.87
N ASP A 367 6.49 2.91 26.86
CA ASP A 367 6.71 4.35 26.72
C ASP A 367 7.99 4.70 25.95
N ASN A 368 8.92 3.76 25.80
CA ASN A 368 10.17 3.91 25.06
C ASN A 368 10.15 3.28 23.65
N GLU A 369 8.97 2.88 23.13
CA GLU A 369 8.81 2.52 21.71
C GLU A 369 9.06 3.72 20.78
N SER A 370 8.45 4.87 21.06
CA SER A 370 8.71 6.13 20.34
C SER A 370 8.16 7.36 21.03
N VAL A 371 8.66 8.55 20.64
CA VAL A 371 8.16 9.84 21.13
C VAL A 371 6.66 10.00 20.85
N GLN A 372 6.20 9.59 19.66
CA GLN A 372 4.77 9.60 19.33
C GLN A 372 3.98 8.57 20.15
N ARG A 373 4.54 7.38 20.39
CA ARG A 373 3.91 6.36 21.22
C ARG A 373 3.77 6.83 22.66
N ARG A 374 4.83 7.37 23.25
CA ARG A 374 4.83 7.96 24.61
C ARG A 374 3.76 9.01 24.77
N ARG A 375 3.67 9.97 23.84
CA ARG A 375 2.61 11.00 23.86
C ARG A 375 1.22 10.40 23.78
N SER A 376 1.03 9.39 22.92
CA SER A 376 -0.25 8.68 22.79
C SER A 376 -0.62 7.91 24.07
N LEU A 377 0.33 7.17 24.64
CA LEU A 377 0.15 6.42 25.88
C LEU A 377 -0.10 7.33 27.07
N SER A 378 0.66 8.44 27.20
CA SER A 378 0.42 9.44 28.25
C SER A 378 -0.97 10.08 28.13
N LYS A 379 -1.49 10.27 26.92
CA LYS A 379 -2.86 10.77 26.72
C LYS A 379 -3.92 9.73 27.10
N HIS A 380 -3.65 8.45 26.84
CA HIS A 380 -4.60 7.35 27.06
C HIS A 380 -4.63 6.85 28.50
N PHE A 381 -3.46 6.66 29.11
CA PHE A 381 -3.26 6.08 30.43
C PHE A 381 -2.93 7.13 31.52
N GLY A 382 -2.59 8.36 31.13
CA GLY A 382 -2.12 9.37 32.09
C GLY A 382 -0.83 8.93 32.80
N GLY A 383 -0.83 9.05 34.13
CA GLY A 383 0.24 8.55 35.01
C GLY A 383 0.02 7.12 35.53
N ASP A 384 -1.12 6.49 35.22
CA ASP A 384 -1.41 5.10 35.62
C ASP A 384 -1.00 4.13 34.50
N PHE A 385 -1.05 2.83 34.78
CA PHE A 385 -0.97 1.77 33.78
C PHE A 385 -2.35 1.35 33.27
N TYR A 386 -3.44 1.86 33.86
CA TYR A 386 -4.81 1.68 33.41
C TYR A 386 -5.33 2.86 32.57
N GLY A 387 -6.19 2.56 31.59
CA GLY A 387 -6.92 3.51 30.78
C GLY A 387 -8.30 2.97 30.41
N HIS A 388 -9.11 3.74 29.69
CA HIS A 388 -10.46 3.34 29.28
C HIS A 388 -10.49 2.90 27.81
N HIS A 389 -11.20 1.81 27.53
CA HIS A 389 -11.49 1.45 26.13
C HIS A 389 -12.69 2.27 25.61
N PRO A 390 -12.76 2.61 24.31
CA PRO A 390 -13.91 3.33 23.74
C PRO A 390 -15.23 2.53 23.69
N VAL A 391 -15.18 1.22 23.92
CA VAL A 391 -16.35 0.32 23.86
C VAL A 391 -16.74 -0.07 25.28
N GLY A 392 -17.98 0.20 25.69
CA GLY A 392 -18.50 -0.23 27.00
C GLY A 392 -17.68 0.27 28.21
N ASN A 393 -17.77 -0.46 29.31
CA ASN A 393 -17.07 -0.17 30.58
C ASN A 393 -15.76 -0.97 30.72
N ILE A 394 -15.05 -1.22 29.62
CA ILE A 394 -13.82 -2.02 29.63
C ILE A 394 -12.63 -1.17 30.04
N ARG A 395 -11.75 -1.74 30.86
CA ARG A 395 -10.44 -1.14 31.13
C ARG A 395 -9.38 -1.65 30.15
N THR A 396 -8.42 -0.80 29.85
CA THR A 396 -7.18 -1.21 29.18
C THR A 396 -6.04 -1.12 30.17
N ALA A 397 -5.09 -2.04 30.14
CA ALA A 397 -3.94 -2.05 31.05
C ALA A 397 -2.64 -2.31 30.28
N SER A 398 -1.56 -1.61 30.62
CA SER A 398 -0.23 -1.87 30.05
C SER A 398 0.80 -2.06 31.18
N PRO A 399 0.91 -3.27 31.78
CA PRO A 399 1.71 -3.49 32.98
C PRO A 399 3.22 -3.32 32.73
N VAL A 400 3.66 -3.47 31.47
CA VAL A 400 5.06 -3.37 31.06
C VAL A 400 5.45 -1.99 30.51
N ARG A 401 4.65 -0.95 30.76
CA ARG A 401 4.83 0.39 30.18
C ARG A 401 6.24 0.98 30.37
N ASP A 402 6.84 0.69 31.51
CA ASP A 402 8.13 1.25 31.94
C ASP A 402 9.34 0.42 31.48
N TRP A 403 9.11 -0.72 30.83
CA TRP A 403 10.18 -1.62 30.39
C TRP A 403 10.94 -1.08 29.20
N THR A 404 12.21 -1.43 29.06
CA THR A 404 13.04 -1.25 27.87
C THR A 404 13.00 -2.45 26.94
N LYS A 405 13.39 -2.24 25.68
CA LYS A 405 13.48 -3.35 24.72
C LYS A 405 14.51 -4.39 25.19
N GLN A 406 15.62 -3.91 25.74
CA GLN A 406 16.69 -4.72 26.30
C GLN A 406 16.18 -5.61 27.44
N GLU A 407 15.44 -5.04 28.40
CA GLU A 407 14.82 -5.79 29.50
C GLU A 407 13.82 -6.84 29.01
N VAL A 408 12.99 -6.51 28.02
CA VAL A 408 12.03 -7.46 27.42
C VAL A 408 12.76 -8.65 26.83
N VAL A 409 13.80 -8.41 26.02
CA VAL A 409 14.58 -9.46 25.38
C VAL A 409 15.34 -10.30 26.41
N THR A 410 15.98 -9.66 27.39
CA THR A 410 16.66 -10.33 28.49
C THR A 410 15.70 -11.24 29.26
N TYR A 411 14.50 -10.75 29.62
CA TYR A 411 13.52 -11.59 30.31
C TYR A 411 13.17 -12.83 29.49
N LEU A 412 12.81 -12.65 28.23
CA LEU A 412 12.39 -13.75 27.37
C LEU A 412 13.51 -14.75 27.09
N ALA A 413 14.77 -14.29 27.03
CA ALA A 413 15.93 -15.14 26.80
C ALA A 413 16.22 -16.04 28.01
N PHE A 414 16.13 -15.51 29.23
CA PHE A 414 16.51 -16.23 30.45
C PHE A 414 15.34 -16.90 31.18
N ASN A 415 14.10 -16.49 30.93
CA ASN A 415 12.92 -17.06 31.58
C ASN A 415 12.12 -17.92 30.60
N ARG A 416 12.17 -19.24 30.83
CA ARG A 416 11.44 -20.21 30.02
C ARG A 416 9.93 -20.03 30.19
N ALA A 417 9.22 -19.90 29.08
CA ALA A 417 7.77 -19.86 29.08
C ALA A 417 7.14 -21.15 29.66
N PRO A 418 5.97 -21.06 30.33
CA PRO A 418 5.32 -22.20 31.00
C PRO A 418 4.60 -23.17 30.04
N TRP A 419 4.76 -23.04 28.73
CA TRP A 419 4.19 -23.93 27.71
C TRP A 419 5.29 -24.66 26.91
N LYS A 420 4.92 -25.77 26.26
CA LYS A 420 5.80 -26.52 25.33
C LYS A 420 5.50 -26.12 23.88
N GLY A 421 6.54 -25.90 23.08
CA GLY A 421 6.42 -25.32 21.73
C GLY A 421 6.43 -23.78 21.77
N ALA A 422 6.54 -23.12 20.60
CA ALA A 422 6.57 -21.65 20.48
C ALA A 422 7.52 -20.99 21.48
N ARG A 423 8.79 -21.42 21.49
CA ARG A 423 9.78 -21.03 22.50
C ARG A 423 10.17 -19.57 22.36
N ASN A 424 10.47 -18.92 23.47
CA ASN A 424 10.99 -17.54 23.45
C ASN A 424 12.28 -17.43 22.63
N THR A 425 13.15 -18.44 22.65
CA THR A 425 14.37 -18.46 21.84
C THR A 425 14.09 -18.48 20.33
N GLU A 426 13.04 -19.16 19.88
CA GLU A 426 12.62 -19.17 18.47
C GLU A 426 12.05 -17.80 18.06
N LEU A 427 11.26 -17.18 18.94
CA LEU A 427 10.75 -15.83 18.75
C LEU A 427 11.89 -14.82 18.60
N LEU A 428 12.83 -14.82 19.55
CA LEU A 428 13.99 -13.93 19.54
C LEU A 428 14.88 -14.18 18.32
N ALA A 429 15.07 -15.45 17.92
CA ALA A 429 15.84 -15.79 16.73
C ALA A 429 15.22 -15.22 15.45
N PHE A 430 13.90 -15.35 15.29
CA PHE A 430 13.17 -14.79 14.15
C PHE A 430 13.33 -13.26 14.07
N TYR A 431 13.09 -12.57 15.19
CA TYR A 431 13.23 -11.11 15.25
C TYR A 431 14.68 -10.64 15.10
N GLY A 432 15.65 -11.46 15.51
CA GLY A 432 17.06 -11.16 15.26
C GLY A 432 17.45 -11.28 13.78
N ASN A 433 16.99 -12.33 13.11
CA ASN A 433 17.29 -12.58 11.69
C ASN A 433 16.71 -11.50 10.79
N ALA A 434 15.44 -11.11 10.96
CA ALA A 434 14.90 -10.07 10.09
C ALA A 434 15.44 -8.66 10.41
N ALA A 435 16.06 -8.43 11.58
CA ALA A 435 16.84 -7.21 11.80
C ALA A 435 18.15 -7.19 11.00
N GLY A 436 18.58 -8.32 10.42
CA GLY A 436 19.75 -8.43 9.55
C GLY A 436 21.08 -8.48 10.32
N SER A 437 21.08 -9.10 11.49
CA SER A 437 22.26 -9.25 12.36
C SER A 437 22.67 -10.71 12.47
N GLU A 438 23.98 -10.96 12.60
CA GLU A 438 24.56 -12.29 12.79
C GLU A 438 24.34 -12.84 14.22
N CYS A 439 24.08 -11.97 15.20
CA CYS A 439 23.74 -12.36 16.57
C CYS A 439 22.24 -12.13 16.85
N PRO A 440 21.43 -13.20 17.02
CA PRO A 440 19.98 -13.04 17.13
C PRO A 440 19.51 -12.33 18.41
N LEU A 441 20.28 -12.42 19.50
CA LEU A 441 19.93 -11.80 20.78
C LEU A 441 20.23 -10.29 20.82
N GLY A 442 21.43 -9.86 20.40
CA GLY A 442 21.77 -8.43 20.33
C GLY A 442 20.94 -7.66 19.30
N ALA A 443 20.43 -8.36 18.29
CA ALA A 443 19.58 -7.80 17.24
C ALA A 443 18.13 -7.55 17.67
N ALA A 444 17.60 -8.39 18.56
CA ALA A 444 16.25 -8.21 19.12
C ALA A 444 16.17 -6.98 20.05
N VAL A 445 17.33 -6.48 20.53
CA VAL A 445 17.48 -5.29 21.40
C VAL A 445 17.46 -3.98 20.59
N VAL A 446 17.68 -4.03 19.26
CA VAL A 446 17.72 -2.81 18.43
C VAL A 446 16.38 -2.08 18.50
N ASN A 447 16.43 -0.83 18.94
CA ASN A 447 15.26 0.00 19.21
C ASN A 447 14.50 0.37 17.91
N ASP A 448 13.16 0.44 17.99
CA ASP A 448 12.27 0.79 16.88
C ASP A 448 12.57 2.19 16.27
N ASN A 449 13.26 3.08 17.00
CA ASN A 449 13.61 4.43 16.55
C ASN A 449 15.06 4.65 16.12
N GLU A 450 16.05 3.95 16.66
CA GLU A 450 17.45 4.14 16.22
C GLU A 450 17.64 3.72 14.77
N ALA A 451 16.81 2.77 14.35
CA ALA A 451 16.67 2.30 12.99
C ALA A 451 16.15 3.39 12.01
N MET A 452 15.64 4.52 12.50
CA MET A 452 15.30 5.71 11.70
C MET A 452 16.45 6.72 11.54
N MET A 453 17.49 6.69 12.38
CA MET A 453 18.47 7.78 12.43
C MET A 453 19.90 7.42 12.02
N GLN A 454 20.26 6.14 11.98
CA GLN A 454 21.56 5.70 11.47
C GLN A 454 21.35 4.64 10.38
N CYS A 455 21.48 5.04 9.12
CA CYS A 455 21.50 4.15 7.95
C CYS A 455 20.29 3.23 7.71
N GLY A 456 19.05 3.74 7.66
CA GLY A 456 17.92 3.04 6.99
C GLY A 456 17.71 1.55 7.35
N LYS A 457 17.95 1.18 8.62
CA LYS A 457 17.96 -0.18 9.16
C LYS A 457 16.70 -0.49 9.99
N SER A 458 15.59 0.22 9.80
CA SER A 458 14.32 -0.11 10.49
C SER A 458 13.64 -1.30 9.84
N ALA A 459 13.97 -2.48 10.35
CA ALA A 459 13.21 -3.70 10.13
C ALA A 459 11.92 -3.64 10.94
N ARG A 460 10.85 -3.04 10.38
CA ARG A 460 9.51 -3.22 10.93
C ARG A 460 8.94 -4.48 10.32
N MET A 461 8.97 -5.57 11.07
CA MET A 461 8.47 -6.90 10.66
C MET A 461 6.95 -6.98 10.61
N GLY A 462 6.32 -5.99 9.97
CA GLY A 462 4.89 -5.97 9.74
C GLY A 462 4.51 -6.77 8.49
N CYS A 463 3.31 -6.46 7.99
CA CYS A 463 2.73 -7.10 6.83
C CYS A 463 3.64 -7.09 5.59
N TYR A 464 3.64 -8.18 4.83
CA TYR A 464 4.47 -8.34 3.63
C TYR A 464 4.08 -7.35 2.51
N LEU A 465 2.91 -6.71 2.60
CA LEU A 465 2.46 -5.64 1.70
C LEU A 465 2.68 -4.22 2.23
N CYS A 466 3.42 -4.02 3.33
CA CYS A 466 3.59 -2.71 3.93
C CYS A 466 4.38 -1.75 3.02
N THR A 467 3.73 -0.74 2.44
CA THR A 467 4.40 0.25 1.58
C THR A 467 4.79 1.54 2.31
N ILE A 468 4.43 1.68 3.60
CA ILE A 468 4.69 2.87 4.42
C ILE A 468 6.18 2.99 4.81
N ALA A 469 6.79 1.89 5.23
CA ALA A 469 8.19 1.87 5.70
C ALA A 469 9.14 1.45 4.57
N GLN A 470 10.40 1.85 4.64
CA GLN A 470 11.49 1.22 3.86
C GLN A 470 11.96 -0.05 4.59
N ASP A 471 11.01 -0.97 4.80
CA ASP A 471 11.28 -2.21 5.50
C ASP A 471 12.16 -3.15 4.68
N LYS A 472 13.32 -3.53 5.25
CA LYS A 472 14.27 -4.50 4.72
C LYS A 472 14.14 -5.87 5.39
N SER A 473 13.23 -6.01 6.36
CA SER A 473 13.10 -7.22 7.19
C SER A 473 12.88 -8.47 6.35
N MET A 474 11.95 -8.40 5.39
CA MET A 474 11.67 -9.50 4.50
C MET A 474 12.88 -9.86 3.65
N GLY A 475 13.62 -8.86 3.16
CA GLY A 475 14.85 -9.07 2.39
C GLY A 475 15.94 -9.79 3.19
N ASN A 476 16.09 -9.43 4.47
CA ASN A 476 17.04 -10.09 5.38
C ASN A 476 16.66 -11.55 5.65
N LEU A 477 15.36 -11.89 5.65
CA LEU A 477 14.89 -13.25 5.87
C LEU A 477 15.06 -14.16 4.66
N ILE A 478 15.26 -13.63 3.44
CA ILE A 478 15.34 -14.44 2.21
C ILE A 478 16.46 -15.49 2.29
N SER A 479 17.58 -15.20 2.94
CA SER A 479 18.68 -16.16 3.09
C SER A 479 18.27 -17.39 3.92
N THR A 480 17.44 -17.19 4.94
CA THR A 480 16.91 -18.25 5.82
C THR A 480 15.58 -18.84 5.34
N HIS A 481 14.81 -18.05 4.60
CA HIS A 481 13.47 -18.35 4.10
C HIS A 481 13.37 -17.93 2.62
N PRO A 482 13.98 -18.68 1.68
CA PRO A 482 13.97 -18.33 0.26
C PRO A 482 12.55 -18.15 -0.31
N GLU A 483 11.57 -18.86 0.25
CA GLU A 483 10.16 -18.74 -0.11
C GLU A 483 9.57 -17.34 0.13
N TYR A 484 10.24 -16.48 0.90
CA TYR A 484 9.79 -15.11 1.16
C TYR A 484 10.14 -14.12 0.05
N GLU A 485 11.00 -14.52 -0.90
CA GLU A 485 11.40 -13.67 -2.02
C GLU A 485 10.19 -13.20 -2.84
N LYS A 486 9.20 -14.09 -3.06
CA LYS A 486 7.99 -13.77 -3.81
C LYS A 486 7.23 -12.56 -3.24
N TYR A 487 7.10 -12.49 -1.92
CA TYR A 487 6.43 -11.39 -1.24
C TYR A 487 7.25 -10.10 -1.32
N TYR A 488 8.57 -10.20 -1.17
CA TYR A 488 9.48 -9.06 -1.28
C TYR A 488 9.42 -8.43 -2.68
N GLN A 489 9.46 -9.26 -3.73
CA GLN A 489 9.38 -8.82 -5.12
C GLN A 489 7.99 -8.25 -5.45
N PHE A 490 6.90 -8.88 -5.01
CA PHE A 490 5.55 -8.35 -5.22
C PHE A 490 5.33 -7.00 -4.50
N ARG A 491 5.79 -6.88 -3.26
CA ARG A 491 5.71 -5.62 -2.49
C ARG A 491 6.41 -4.46 -3.19
N ARG A 492 7.56 -4.70 -3.83
CA ARG A 492 8.26 -3.67 -4.62
C ARG A 492 7.36 -3.13 -5.73
N ILE A 493 6.71 -4.00 -6.48
CA ILE A 493 5.78 -3.63 -7.56
C ILE A 493 4.57 -2.89 -7.00
N LEU A 494 3.96 -3.41 -5.94
CA LEU A 494 2.83 -2.75 -5.29
C LEU A 494 3.18 -1.33 -4.81
N LYS A 495 4.38 -1.15 -4.25
CA LYS A 495 4.85 0.15 -3.80
C LYS A 495 5.06 1.11 -4.98
N ALA A 496 5.72 0.66 -6.03
CA ALA A 496 5.98 1.47 -7.22
C ALA A 496 4.67 1.92 -7.88
N ILE A 497 3.81 0.96 -8.27
CA ILE A 497 2.51 1.24 -8.90
C ILE A 497 1.59 2.05 -7.96
N GLY A 498 1.59 1.72 -6.67
CA GLY A 498 0.65 2.28 -5.70
C GLY A 498 1.01 3.65 -5.12
N GLN A 499 2.26 4.13 -5.27
CA GLN A 499 2.73 5.38 -4.66
C GLN A 499 3.52 6.31 -5.58
N ASP A 500 4.09 5.80 -6.66
CA ASP A 500 4.85 6.59 -7.63
C ASP A 500 4.00 6.91 -8.86
N ILE A 501 3.60 8.19 -8.96
CA ILE A 501 2.77 8.70 -10.05
C ILE A 501 3.42 8.55 -11.42
N ARG A 502 4.74 8.35 -11.49
CA ARG A 502 5.47 8.18 -12.76
C ARG A 502 5.19 6.83 -13.44
N TYR A 503 4.51 5.91 -12.77
CA TYR A 503 3.93 4.71 -13.41
C TYR A 503 2.50 4.92 -13.91
N GLY A 504 1.93 6.10 -13.64
CA GLY A 504 0.68 6.54 -14.20
C GLY A 504 -0.57 5.80 -13.74
N GLY A 505 -0.45 4.94 -12.73
CA GLY A 505 -1.53 4.07 -12.27
C GLY A 505 -2.66 4.72 -11.48
N ILE A 506 -2.61 6.04 -11.31
CA ILE A 506 -3.48 6.80 -10.43
C ILE A 506 -4.34 7.73 -11.26
N THR A 507 -5.63 7.77 -10.97
CA THR A 507 -6.53 8.71 -11.64
C THR A 507 -6.25 10.13 -11.16
N GLY A 508 -6.36 11.14 -12.05
CA GLY A 508 -6.14 12.54 -11.67
C GLY A 508 -7.16 13.13 -10.67
N PHE A 509 -8.09 12.28 -10.22
CA PHE A 509 -9.27 12.64 -9.46
C PHE A 509 -9.50 11.65 -8.33
N GLN A 510 -9.84 12.18 -7.17
CA GLN A 510 -10.16 11.43 -5.97
C GLN A 510 -11.66 11.45 -5.71
N ARG A 511 -12.20 10.30 -5.33
CA ARG A 511 -13.57 10.19 -4.84
C ARG A 511 -13.66 10.73 -3.42
N ILE A 512 -14.65 11.57 -3.16
CA ILE A 512 -14.97 12.12 -1.83
C ILE A 512 -16.38 11.65 -1.45
N GLY A 513 -16.46 10.58 -0.65
CA GLY A 513 -17.74 9.97 -0.29
C GLY A 513 -18.36 9.15 -1.44
N LYS A 514 -19.69 9.06 -1.49
CA LYS A 514 -20.41 8.23 -2.48
C LYS A 514 -20.64 8.92 -3.83
N SER A 515 -20.91 10.22 -3.83
CA SER A 515 -21.38 10.96 -5.01
C SER A 515 -20.52 12.16 -5.38
N LYS A 516 -19.35 12.37 -4.77
CA LYS A 516 -18.49 13.52 -5.09
C LYS A 516 -17.14 13.11 -5.66
N ILE A 517 -16.65 13.88 -6.63
CA ILE A 517 -15.33 13.72 -7.24
C ILE A 517 -14.58 15.05 -7.10
N GLY A 518 -13.34 15.00 -6.62
CA GLY A 518 -12.47 16.17 -6.53
C GLY A 518 -11.11 15.94 -7.18
N SER A 519 -10.35 17.03 -7.36
CA SER A 519 -8.95 16.92 -7.77
C SER A 519 -8.16 16.18 -6.69
N GLY A 520 -7.36 15.18 -7.03
CA GLY A 520 -6.70 14.38 -5.99
C GLY A 520 -5.77 13.34 -6.56
N ILE A 521 -4.94 12.78 -5.68
CA ILE A 521 -4.31 11.48 -5.97
C ILE A 521 -5.45 10.46 -5.90
N GLY A 522 -5.92 10.05 -7.06
CA GLY A 522 -7.10 9.22 -7.22
C GLY A 522 -6.90 7.76 -6.89
N ASP A 523 -7.91 6.98 -7.30
CA ASP A 523 -7.88 5.53 -7.18
C ASP A 523 -6.97 4.90 -8.24
N LEU A 524 -6.62 3.64 -8.03
CA LEU A 524 -5.88 2.84 -9.00
C LEU A 524 -6.74 2.53 -10.22
N THR A 525 -6.17 2.73 -11.40
CA THR A 525 -6.82 2.39 -12.68
C THR A 525 -7.04 0.89 -12.79
N ILE A 526 -7.98 0.47 -13.66
CA ILE A 526 -8.17 -0.97 -13.97
C ILE A 526 -6.90 -1.58 -14.54
N ASP A 527 -6.15 -0.83 -15.33
CA ASP A 527 -4.87 -1.27 -15.89
C ASP A 527 -3.84 -1.61 -14.82
N CYS A 528 -3.63 -0.73 -13.85
CA CYS A 528 -2.68 -0.97 -12.77
C CYS A 528 -3.13 -2.09 -11.83
N ARG A 529 -4.43 -2.20 -11.56
CA ARG A 529 -4.96 -3.37 -10.83
C ARG A 529 -4.74 -4.66 -11.62
N THR A 530 -4.89 -4.64 -12.94
CA THR A 530 -4.57 -5.78 -13.81
C THR A 530 -3.10 -6.17 -13.70
N HIS A 531 -2.18 -5.19 -13.68
CA HIS A 531 -0.76 -5.44 -13.47
C HIS A 531 -0.46 -6.06 -12.12
N LEU A 532 -1.09 -5.56 -11.05
CA LEU A 532 -0.95 -6.17 -9.72
C LEU A 532 -1.45 -7.63 -9.72
N LEU A 533 -2.59 -7.91 -10.33
CA LEU A 533 -3.11 -9.29 -10.47
C LEU A 533 -2.17 -10.21 -11.26
N GLN A 534 -1.59 -9.71 -12.35
CA GLN A 534 -0.61 -10.44 -13.14
C GLN A 534 0.67 -10.70 -12.33
N ALA A 535 1.14 -9.73 -11.56
CA ALA A 535 2.29 -9.89 -10.67
C ALA A 535 1.99 -10.90 -9.55
N MET A 536 0.79 -10.87 -8.97
CA MET A 536 0.33 -11.87 -7.99
C MET A 536 0.35 -13.27 -8.59
N ALA A 537 -0.18 -13.45 -9.80
CA ALA A 537 -0.18 -14.74 -10.49
C ALA A 537 1.24 -15.21 -10.87
N ARG A 538 2.12 -14.28 -11.24
CA ARG A 538 3.52 -14.58 -11.59
C ARG A 538 4.33 -15.05 -10.39
N PHE A 539 4.10 -14.44 -9.24
CA PHE A 539 4.82 -14.74 -8.00
C PHE A 539 4.10 -15.75 -7.11
N ASP A 540 2.95 -16.29 -7.54
CA ASP A 540 2.15 -17.22 -6.76
C ASP A 540 1.83 -16.67 -5.36
N ILE A 541 1.30 -15.44 -5.33
CA ILE A 541 0.88 -14.78 -4.10
C ILE A 541 -0.47 -15.34 -3.67
N GLU A 542 -0.51 -15.85 -2.44
CA GLU A 542 -1.69 -16.43 -1.82
C GLU A 542 -2.76 -15.36 -1.62
N TRP A 543 -3.95 -15.60 -2.16
CA TRP A 543 -5.13 -14.75 -1.96
C TRP A 543 -6.38 -15.62 -1.87
N ARG A 544 -7.23 -15.40 -0.85
CA ARG A 544 -8.37 -16.27 -0.58
C ARG A 544 -9.38 -16.19 -1.73
N LYS A 545 -9.92 -17.33 -2.16
CA LYS A 545 -10.89 -17.38 -3.26
C LYS A 545 -12.11 -16.50 -3.01
N SER A 546 -12.61 -16.45 -1.78
CA SER A 546 -13.73 -15.59 -1.40
C SER A 546 -13.38 -14.11 -1.54
N GLU A 547 -12.18 -13.68 -1.11
CA GLU A 547 -11.70 -12.32 -1.31
C GLU A 547 -11.51 -11.95 -2.79
N ILE A 548 -11.05 -12.89 -3.62
CA ILE A 548 -10.93 -12.67 -5.08
C ILE A 548 -12.32 -12.41 -5.67
N ILE A 549 -13.32 -13.21 -5.31
CA ILE A 549 -14.71 -13.06 -5.76
C ILE A 549 -15.29 -11.73 -5.27
N THR A 550 -15.13 -11.42 -3.98
CA THR A 550 -15.57 -10.15 -3.38
C THR A 550 -14.92 -8.97 -4.10
N ALA A 551 -13.60 -8.99 -4.32
CA ALA A 551 -12.92 -7.94 -5.06
C ALA A 551 -13.46 -7.79 -6.49
N TYR A 552 -13.69 -8.89 -7.20
CA TYR A 552 -14.24 -8.87 -8.56
C TYR A 552 -15.64 -8.24 -8.59
N GLN A 553 -16.52 -8.65 -7.69
CA GLN A 553 -17.86 -8.08 -7.56
C GLN A 553 -17.82 -6.58 -7.26
N MET A 554 -16.92 -6.14 -6.37
CA MET A 554 -16.72 -4.71 -6.09
C MET A 554 -16.21 -3.94 -7.30
N VAL A 555 -15.36 -4.55 -8.14
CA VAL A 555 -14.95 -3.94 -9.41
C VAL A 555 -16.13 -3.82 -10.36
N LEU A 556 -16.94 -4.85 -10.54
CA LEU A 556 -18.12 -4.80 -11.42
C LEU A 556 -19.14 -3.76 -10.94
N GLU A 557 -19.50 -3.78 -9.66
CA GLU A 557 -20.45 -2.84 -9.07
C GLU A 557 -19.97 -1.39 -9.25
N ARG A 558 -18.66 -1.17 -9.08
CA ARG A 558 -18.09 0.16 -9.12
C ARG A 558 -17.86 0.66 -10.53
N GLU A 559 -17.08 -0.08 -11.31
CA GLU A 559 -16.55 0.40 -12.57
C GLU A 559 -17.64 0.43 -13.64
N THR A 560 -18.52 -0.58 -13.69
CA THR A 560 -19.65 -0.60 -14.64
C THR A 560 -20.64 0.53 -14.37
N VAL A 561 -20.96 0.82 -13.11
CA VAL A 561 -21.85 1.95 -12.74
C VAL A 561 -21.24 3.30 -13.13
N GLU A 562 -19.92 3.42 -13.08
CA GLU A 562 -19.20 4.61 -13.49
C GLU A 562 -18.92 4.66 -15.01
N GLY A 563 -19.41 3.69 -15.78
CA GLY A 563 -19.26 3.62 -17.24
C GLY A 563 -17.87 3.17 -17.71
N PHE A 564 -17.08 2.52 -16.85
CA PHE A 564 -15.79 1.96 -17.24
C PHE A 564 -15.93 0.51 -17.71
N PRO A 565 -15.44 0.18 -18.92
CA PRO A 565 -15.35 -1.20 -19.32
C PRO A 565 -14.32 -1.90 -18.43
N VAL A 566 -14.76 -2.91 -17.68
CA VAL A 566 -13.85 -3.88 -17.10
C VAL A 566 -13.23 -4.64 -18.27
N THR A 567 -11.91 -4.57 -18.42
CA THR A 567 -11.25 -5.07 -19.62
C THR A 567 -11.10 -6.58 -19.59
N GLU A 568 -11.08 -7.21 -20.77
CA GLU A 568 -10.83 -8.65 -20.88
C GLU A 568 -9.48 -9.05 -20.29
N ARG A 569 -8.49 -8.14 -20.30
CA ARG A 569 -7.20 -8.35 -19.66
C ARG A 569 -7.33 -8.44 -18.14
N PHE A 570 -8.12 -7.56 -17.53
CA PHE A 570 -8.43 -7.62 -16.10
C PHE A 570 -9.11 -8.94 -15.73
N ARG A 571 -10.15 -9.33 -16.49
CA ARG A 571 -10.88 -10.60 -16.29
C ARG A 571 -9.96 -11.81 -16.37
N LYS A 572 -9.13 -11.90 -17.42
CA LYS A 572 -8.13 -12.97 -17.56
C LYS A 572 -7.15 -13.00 -16.39
N ALA A 573 -6.69 -11.83 -15.93
CA ALA A 573 -5.76 -11.75 -14.81
C ALA A 573 -6.38 -12.25 -13.50
N ILE A 574 -7.62 -11.86 -13.19
CA ILE A 574 -8.29 -12.28 -11.95
C ILE A 574 -8.76 -13.74 -12.01
N TYR A 575 -9.25 -14.22 -13.16
CA TYR A 575 -9.65 -15.62 -13.35
C TYR A 575 -8.49 -16.61 -13.23
N ARG A 576 -7.28 -16.19 -13.63
CA ARG A 576 -6.07 -16.98 -13.45
C ARG A 576 -5.81 -17.31 -11.98
N LEU A 577 -6.13 -16.40 -11.05
CA LEU A 577 -5.92 -16.60 -9.61
C LEU A 577 -6.90 -17.61 -8.98
N ILE A 578 -8.04 -17.87 -9.63
CA ILE A 578 -9.03 -18.87 -9.18
C ILE A 578 -9.00 -20.16 -10.01
N GLY A 579 -8.03 -20.30 -10.92
CA GLY A 579 -7.86 -21.50 -11.75
C GLY A 579 -8.93 -21.67 -12.84
N VAL A 580 -9.66 -20.61 -13.19
CA VAL A 580 -10.67 -20.67 -14.24
C VAL A 580 -10.02 -20.44 -15.61
N SER A 581 -10.11 -21.44 -16.49
CA SER A 581 -9.53 -21.40 -17.84
C SER A 581 -10.46 -22.04 -18.88
N GLY A 582 -10.23 -21.70 -20.16
CA GLY A 582 -10.94 -22.30 -21.29
C GLY A 582 -12.38 -21.80 -21.51
N PRO A 583 -13.21 -22.53 -22.28
CA PRO A 583 -14.55 -22.10 -22.71
C PRO A 583 -15.54 -21.89 -21.56
N PHE A 584 -15.25 -22.41 -20.36
CA PHE A 584 -16.03 -22.16 -19.14
C PHE A 584 -16.00 -20.69 -18.68
N GLN A 585 -15.09 -19.86 -19.21
CA GLN A 585 -15.09 -18.41 -18.98
C GLN A 585 -16.40 -17.75 -19.43
N ARG A 586 -17.05 -18.28 -20.48
CA ARG A 586 -18.37 -17.80 -20.96
C ARG A 586 -19.54 -18.23 -20.08
N LEU A 587 -19.35 -19.25 -19.22
CA LEU A 587 -20.38 -19.72 -18.29
C LEU A 587 -20.45 -18.88 -17.01
N LEU A 588 -19.54 -17.91 -16.84
CA LEU A 588 -19.43 -17.04 -15.65
C LEU A 588 -20.45 -15.89 -15.63
N GLY A 589 -21.38 -15.83 -16.59
CA GLY A 589 -22.66 -15.11 -16.45
C GLY A 589 -23.62 -15.77 -15.45
N HIS A 590 -23.16 -16.75 -14.66
CA HIS A 590 -23.91 -17.36 -13.57
C HIS A 590 -24.12 -16.35 -12.44
N SER A 591 -25.31 -16.33 -11.83
CA SER A 591 -25.71 -15.44 -10.72
C SER A 591 -24.78 -15.46 -9.49
N VAL A 592 -23.85 -16.40 -9.41
CA VAL A 592 -22.82 -16.48 -8.36
C VAL A 592 -21.70 -15.47 -8.59
N PHE A 593 -21.37 -15.17 -9.86
CA PHE A 593 -20.32 -14.23 -10.27
C PHE A 593 -20.87 -12.90 -10.77
N ASP A 594 -22.16 -12.84 -11.09
CA ASP A 594 -22.90 -11.62 -11.42
C ASP A 594 -24.26 -11.57 -10.69
N PRO A 595 -24.26 -11.44 -9.34
CA PRO A 595 -25.50 -11.41 -8.55
C PRO A 595 -26.36 -10.17 -8.81
N TYR A 596 -25.78 -9.15 -9.43
CA TYR A 596 -26.45 -7.89 -9.77
C TYR A 596 -27.07 -7.92 -11.17
N GLY A 597 -26.93 -9.03 -11.91
CA GLY A 597 -27.45 -9.17 -13.27
C GLY A 597 -26.90 -8.08 -14.19
N THR A 598 -25.65 -7.66 -13.98
CA THR A 598 -24.98 -6.66 -14.81
C THR A 598 -24.79 -7.12 -16.25
N GLY A 599 -24.95 -8.43 -16.51
CA GLY A 599 -24.76 -9.02 -17.81
C GLY A 599 -23.28 -9.06 -18.14
N VAL A 600 -22.65 -10.22 -17.97
CA VAL A 600 -21.34 -10.44 -18.60
C VAL A 600 -21.55 -10.32 -20.11
N ASP A 601 -20.81 -9.37 -20.71
CA ASP A 601 -20.83 -8.89 -22.10
C ASP A 601 -21.85 -7.80 -22.46
N GLN A 602 -21.38 -6.56 -22.37
CA GLN A 602 -21.52 -5.63 -23.49
C GLN A 602 -20.13 -5.19 -23.97
N CYS A 603 -19.22 -6.14 -24.24
CA CYS A 603 -18.22 -5.82 -25.26
C CYS A 603 -19.03 -5.60 -26.54
N SER A 604 -19.12 -4.37 -27.00
CA SER A 604 -19.71 -4.12 -28.31
C SER A 604 -18.96 -4.98 -29.36
N GLU A 605 -19.60 -5.28 -30.49
CA GLU A 605 -18.88 -5.98 -31.57
C GLU A 605 -17.61 -5.20 -31.99
N GLU A 606 -17.66 -3.88 -31.86
CA GLU A 606 -16.55 -2.94 -32.08
C GLU A 606 -15.39 -3.16 -31.09
N ASP A 607 -15.66 -3.32 -29.80
CA ASP A 607 -14.63 -3.61 -28.78
C ASP A 607 -13.92 -4.94 -29.07
N SER A 608 -14.70 -5.95 -29.48
CA SER A 608 -14.16 -7.27 -29.84
C SER A 608 -13.25 -7.19 -31.07
N GLU A 609 -13.60 -6.38 -32.08
CA GLU A 609 -12.79 -6.17 -33.27
C GLU A 609 -11.54 -5.31 -33.01
N ALA A 610 -11.62 -4.29 -32.15
CA ALA A 610 -10.45 -3.51 -31.73
C ALA A 610 -9.42 -4.40 -31.00
N ILE A 611 -9.87 -5.26 -30.07
CA ILE A 611 -9.01 -6.21 -29.36
C ILE A 611 -8.38 -7.22 -30.34
N LYS A 612 -9.16 -7.78 -31.29
CA LYS A 612 -8.62 -8.70 -32.30
C LYS A 612 -7.55 -8.04 -33.17
N ARG A 613 -7.77 -6.80 -33.63
CA ARG A 613 -6.79 -6.03 -34.41
C ARG A 613 -5.49 -5.83 -33.62
N ALA A 614 -5.59 -5.46 -32.35
CA ALA A 614 -4.42 -5.26 -31.50
C ALA A 614 -3.62 -6.54 -31.24
N LEU A 615 -4.31 -7.65 -30.96
CA LEU A 615 -3.67 -8.94 -30.72
C LEU A 615 -3.08 -9.56 -31.99
N ALA A 616 -3.68 -9.32 -33.17
CA ALA A 616 -3.16 -9.80 -34.46
C ALA A 616 -1.85 -9.12 -34.86
N LYS A 617 -1.71 -7.81 -34.62
CA LYS A 617 -0.48 -7.05 -34.87
C LYS A 617 0.69 -7.50 -33.96
N ARG A 618 0.37 -7.99 -32.75
CA ARG A 618 1.37 -8.58 -31.84
C ARG A 618 1.92 -9.93 -32.33
N ARG A 619 1.05 -10.80 -32.86
CA ARG A 619 1.45 -12.14 -33.37
C ARG A 619 2.39 -12.08 -34.57
N THR A 620 2.45 -10.95 -35.27
CA THR A 620 3.34 -10.74 -36.41
C THR A 620 4.71 -10.17 -36.00
N MET A 621 4.90 -9.79 -34.73
CA MET A 621 6.16 -9.28 -34.18
C MET A 621 6.93 -10.30 -33.30
N ILE A 622 6.28 -11.37 -32.85
CA ILE A 622 6.91 -12.53 -32.18
C ILE A 622 7.26 -13.54 -33.27
#